data_AF-A0A1B8J8D7-F1
#
_entry.id   AF-A0A1B8J8D7-F1
#
_cell.length_a   1.000
_cell.length_b   1.000
_cell.length_c   1.000
_cell.angle_alpha   90.00
_cell.angle_beta   90.00
_cell.angle_gamma   90.00
#
_symmetry.space_group_name_H-M   'P 1'
#
loop_
_entity.id
_entity.type
_entity.pdbx_description
1 polymer ?
#
loop_
_entity_poly.entity_id
_entity_poly.type
_entity_poly.pdbx_seq_one_letter_code
_entity_poly.pdbx_strand_id
1 'polypeptide(L)'
;MEGEEDKLNTLISKALDTYKFHMFANASEQDIYIQVTTDRFDDYQRAMMTMSWELAPFNFTYNNAESSIPPKPLALQEMYRVSQILSQDFDYVRVDLYQDGARVYVGELTFTPGGGNEALNPHKWDKKLGSLWNQHTKIQKQILKR
;
A
#
# COMPACT_ATOMS: atom_id res chain seq x y z
N MET A 1 -32.82 24.18 -9.00
CA MET A 1 -32.85 23.13 -7.97
C MET A 1 -32.35 21.79 -8.51
N GLU A 2 -32.65 21.41 -9.77
CA GLU A 2 -32.11 20.18 -10.39
C GLU A 2 -30.56 20.13 -10.47
N GLY A 3 -29.87 21.27 -10.63
CA GLY A 3 -28.41 21.31 -10.77
C GLY A 3 -27.58 21.12 -9.49
N GLU A 4 -28.21 21.14 -8.30
CA GLU A 4 -27.52 20.86 -7.03
C GLU A 4 -27.68 19.40 -6.62
N GLU A 5 -28.83 18.77 -6.89
CA GLU A 5 -29.03 17.32 -6.72
C GLU A 5 -28.15 16.51 -7.67
N ASP A 6 -27.96 16.95 -8.93
CA ASP A 6 -27.06 16.27 -9.85
C ASP A 6 -25.58 16.36 -9.40
N LYS A 7 -25.16 17.49 -8.82
CA LYS A 7 -23.82 17.60 -8.22
C LYS A 7 -23.69 16.74 -6.98
N LEU A 8 -24.73 16.67 -6.15
CA LEU A 8 -24.77 15.83 -4.96
C LEU A 8 -24.72 14.33 -5.32
N ASN A 9 -25.45 13.92 -6.37
CA ASN A 9 -25.42 12.57 -6.91
C ASN A 9 -24.07 12.24 -7.57
N THR A 10 -23.43 13.20 -8.24
CA THR A 10 -22.06 13.06 -8.76
C THR A 10 -21.04 12.92 -7.62
N LEU A 11 -21.27 13.60 -6.48
CA LEU A 11 -20.49 13.44 -5.25
C LEU A 11 -20.78 12.12 -4.50
N ILE A 12 -21.87 11.42 -4.80
CA ILE A 12 -22.33 10.23 -4.07
C ILE A 12 -21.70 8.91 -4.54
N SER A 13 -20.93 8.81 -5.64
CA SER A 13 -20.49 7.46 -6.07
C SER A 13 -19.11 7.28 -6.68
N LYS A 14 -18.12 8.14 -6.40
CA LYS A 14 -16.72 7.75 -6.69
C LYS A 14 -16.19 6.90 -5.55
N ALA A 15 -15.81 5.66 -5.85
CA ALA A 15 -15.12 4.80 -4.89
C ALA A 15 -13.85 5.48 -4.40
N LEU A 16 -13.60 5.44 -3.10
CA LEU A 16 -12.35 5.96 -2.55
C LEU A 16 -11.16 5.18 -3.11
N ASP A 17 -10.13 5.93 -3.48
CA ASP A 17 -8.83 5.37 -3.83
C ASP A 17 -8.28 4.58 -2.65
N THR A 18 -7.49 3.55 -2.94
CA THR A 18 -6.84 2.75 -1.89
C THR A 18 -5.35 2.80 -1.96
N TYR A 19 -4.76 2.90 -0.78
CA TYR A 19 -3.33 3.04 -0.57
C TYR A 19 -2.90 1.84 0.27
N LYS A 20 -2.21 0.89 -0.36
CA LYS A 20 -1.79 -0.35 0.29
C LYS A 20 -0.31 -0.26 0.59
N PHE A 21 0.02 -0.08 1.86
CA PHE A 21 1.39 0.03 2.32
C PHE A 21 1.96 -1.37 2.50
N HIS A 22 3.01 -1.70 1.78
CA HIS A 22 3.76 -2.94 1.97
C HIS A 22 4.80 -2.72 3.08
N MET A 23 4.52 -3.23 4.27
CA MET A 23 5.34 -3.03 5.46
C MET A 23 6.19 -4.27 5.72
N PHE A 24 7.49 -4.08 5.92
CA PHE A 24 8.43 -5.14 6.27
C PHE A 24 9.15 -4.77 7.56
N ALA A 25 9.40 -5.74 8.45
CA ALA A 25 9.98 -5.47 9.77
C ALA A 25 11.37 -4.80 9.73
N ASN A 26 12.17 -5.09 8.70
CA ASN A 26 13.50 -4.51 8.54
C ASN A 26 13.55 -3.40 7.47
N ALA A 27 12.40 -2.90 7.01
CA ALA A 27 12.35 -1.80 6.05
C ALA A 27 12.73 -0.47 6.71
N SER A 28 13.55 0.30 6.00
CA SER A 28 13.63 1.75 6.22
C SER A 28 12.56 2.48 5.39
N GLU A 29 12.39 3.79 5.57
CA GLU A 29 11.37 4.56 4.83
C GLU A 29 11.53 4.45 3.29
N GLN A 30 12.77 4.31 2.80
CA GLN A 30 13.06 4.14 1.36
C GLN A 30 12.65 2.77 0.79
N ASP A 31 12.35 1.81 1.68
CA ASP A 31 11.92 0.45 1.35
C ASP A 31 10.40 0.29 1.49
N ILE A 32 9.68 1.40 1.76
CA ILE A 32 8.22 1.44 1.83
C ILE A 32 7.65 1.73 0.46
N TYR A 33 6.83 0.80 -0.02
CA TYR A 33 6.14 0.88 -1.29
C TYR A 33 4.63 0.86 -1.09
N ILE A 34 3.95 1.70 -1.86
CA ILE A 34 2.51 1.95 -1.75
C ILE A 34 1.86 1.52 -3.06
N GLN A 35 1.05 0.47 -3.02
CA GLN A 35 0.21 0.12 -4.15
C GLN A 35 -1.04 1.00 -4.09
N VAL A 36 -1.14 1.93 -5.04
CA VAL A 36 -2.31 2.80 -5.20
C VAL A 36 -3.25 2.18 -6.21
N THR A 37 -4.54 2.20 -5.92
CA THR A 37 -5.58 1.81 -6.88
C THR A 37 -6.63 2.91 -6.93
N THR A 38 -6.83 3.46 -8.12
CA THR A 38 -7.83 4.50 -8.39
C THR A 38 -8.92 3.97 -9.32
N ASP A 39 -10.04 4.68 -9.37
CA ASP A 39 -11.07 4.50 -10.40
C ASP A 39 -11.57 3.04 -10.52
N ARG A 40 -11.80 2.42 -9.35
CA ARG A 40 -12.06 0.98 -9.21
C ARG A 40 -13.20 0.41 -10.06
N PHE A 41 -14.15 1.24 -10.50
CA PHE A 41 -15.33 0.82 -11.25
C PHE A 41 -15.37 1.30 -12.70
N ASP A 42 -14.45 2.17 -13.09
CA ASP A 42 -14.35 2.72 -14.44
C ASP A 42 -13.00 2.32 -15.04
N ASP A 43 -12.06 3.27 -15.11
CA ASP A 43 -10.72 3.06 -15.63
C ASP A 43 -9.79 2.57 -14.51
N TYR A 44 -9.90 1.30 -14.12
CA TYR A 44 -9.10 0.71 -13.05
C TYR A 44 -7.59 0.92 -13.30
N GLN A 45 -6.97 1.79 -12.50
CA GLN A 45 -5.53 2.04 -12.55
C GLN A 45 -4.86 1.51 -11.28
N ARG A 46 -3.67 0.94 -11.44
CA ARG A 46 -2.81 0.51 -10.32
C ARG A 46 -1.39 0.99 -10.56
N ALA A 47 -0.84 1.68 -9.57
CA ALA A 47 0.55 2.13 -9.58
C ALA A 47 1.25 1.70 -8.29
N MET A 48 2.53 1.35 -8.39
CA MET A 48 3.40 1.18 -7.23
C MET A 48 4.19 2.46 -7.01
N MET A 49 4.09 3.06 -5.83
CA MET A 49 4.66 4.36 -5.49
C MET A 49 5.65 4.24 -4.33
N THR A 50 6.60 5.16 -4.26
CA THR A 50 7.46 5.39 -3.09
C THR A 50 6.84 6.41 -2.13
N MET A 51 7.41 6.56 -0.92
CA MET A 51 7.06 7.64 0.01
C MET A 51 7.33 9.06 -0.53
N SER A 52 8.31 9.21 -1.43
CA SER A 52 8.58 10.45 -2.17
C SER A 52 7.52 10.76 -3.23
N TRP A 53 6.56 9.85 -3.47
CA TRP A 53 5.54 9.94 -4.51
C TRP A 53 6.10 9.83 -5.94
N GLU A 54 7.10 8.97 -6.10
CA GLU A 54 7.68 8.59 -7.39
C GLU A 54 7.25 7.17 -7.73
N LEU A 55 7.25 6.82 -9.02
CA LEU A 55 7.00 5.43 -9.42
C LEU A 55 8.07 4.51 -8.85
N ALA A 56 7.63 3.43 -8.23
CA ALA A 56 8.53 2.38 -7.83
C ALA A 56 9.15 1.72 -9.08
N PRO A 57 10.42 1.31 -9.01
CA PRO A 57 11.15 0.67 -10.11
C PRO A 57 10.74 -0.80 -10.34
N PHE A 58 9.54 -1.18 -9.90
CA PHE A 58 8.93 -2.49 -10.07
C PHE A 58 7.40 -2.41 -9.97
N ASN A 59 6.74 -3.45 -10.48
CA ASN A 59 5.31 -3.68 -10.29
C ASN A 59 5.03 -5.17 -10.08
N PHE A 60 3.77 -5.51 -9.85
CA PHE A 60 3.31 -6.90 -9.92
C PHE A 60 2.94 -7.25 -11.37
N THR A 61 1.65 -7.19 -11.72
CA THR A 61 1.12 -7.60 -13.03
C THR A 61 0.84 -6.43 -13.98
N TYR A 62 0.58 -5.23 -13.43
CA TYR A 62 0.18 -4.06 -14.22
C TYR A 62 1.40 -3.18 -14.52
N ASN A 63 1.50 -2.65 -15.74
CA ASN A 63 2.57 -1.73 -16.11
C ASN A 63 2.47 -0.42 -15.31
N ASN A 64 3.54 -0.08 -14.61
CA ASN A 64 3.73 1.26 -14.05
C ASN A 64 4.08 2.20 -15.20
N ALA A 65 3.10 2.94 -15.73
CA ALA A 65 3.33 3.99 -16.72
C ALA A 65 3.33 5.36 -16.03
N GLU A 66 4.11 6.32 -16.54
CA GLU A 66 4.09 7.69 -15.98
C GLU A 66 2.71 8.34 -16.10
N SER A 67 1.94 7.97 -17.12
CA SER A 67 0.56 8.41 -17.30
C SER A 67 -0.40 7.90 -16.22
N SER A 68 0.01 6.94 -15.38
CA SER A 68 -0.82 6.37 -14.30
C SER A 68 -0.41 6.81 -12.89
N ILE A 69 0.42 7.86 -12.75
CA ILE A 69 0.77 8.42 -11.44
C ILE A 69 -0.46 9.11 -10.84
N PRO A 70 -1.03 8.59 -9.74
CA PRO A 70 -2.19 9.20 -9.12
C PRO A 70 -1.83 10.46 -8.33
N PRO A 71 -2.80 11.33 -8.03
CA PRO A 71 -2.57 12.48 -7.15
C PRO A 71 -2.07 12.05 -5.77
N LYS A 72 -1.13 12.81 -5.22
CA LYS A 72 -0.59 12.56 -3.87
C LYS A 72 -1.68 12.73 -2.82
N PRO A 73 -1.91 11.74 -1.93
CA PRO A 73 -2.90 11.85 -0.89
C PRO A 73 -2.49 12.91 0.13
N LEU A 74 -3.47 13.70 0.59
CA LEU A 74 -3.25 14.73 1.60
C LEU A 74 -2.78 14.10 2.92
N ALA A 75 -3.33 12.93 3.24
CA ALA A 75 -3.04 12.22 4.48
C ALA A 75 -1.87 11.23 4.37
N LEU A 76 -0.96 11.34 3.38
CA LEU A 76 0.12 10.35 3.17
C LEU A 76 0.93 10.04 4.45
N GLN A 77 1.33 11.09 5.16
CA GLN A 77 2.15 10.95 6.37
C GLN A 77 1.38 10.29 7.52
N GLU A 78 0.09 10.60 7.65
CA GLU A 78 -0.75 9.96 8.66
C GLU A 78 -1.02 8.50 8.30
N MET A 79 -1.26 8.18 7.02
CA MET A 79 -1.37 6.80 6.54
C MET A 79 -0.10 6.00 6.81
N TYR A 80 1.06 6.61 6.61
CA TYR A 80 2.33 5.97 6.92
C TYR A 80 2.46 5.69 8.42
N ARG A 81 2.17 6.68 9.28
CA ARG A 81 2.17 6.51 10.74
C ARG A 81 1.22 5.39 11.19
N VAL A 82 0.01 5.36 10.67
CA VAL A 82 -0.98 4.29 10.94
C VAL A 82 -0.44 2.94 10.49
N SER A 83 0.16 2.86 9.30
CA SER A 83 0.73 1.61 8.78
C SER A 83 1.87 1.09 9.65
N GLN A 84 2.75 1.97 10.15
CA GLN A 84 3.84 1.59 11.06
C GLN A 84 3.31 0.99 12.38
N ILE A 85 2.29 1.61 12.96
CA ILE A 85 1.67 1.13 14.22
C ILE A 85 1.05 -0.25 13.99
N LEU A 86 0.30 -0.43 12.90
CA LEU A 86 -0.39 -1.69 12.60
C LEU A 86 0.57 -2.81 12.17
N SER A 87 1.77 -2.47 11.69
CA SER A 87 2.76 -3.46 11.22
C SER A 87 3.80 -3.88 12.26
N GLN A 88 3.85 -3.25 13.43
CA GLN A 88 4.99 -3.36 14.37
C GLN A 88 5.34 -4.80 14.80
N ASP A 89 4.35 -5.69 14.83
CA ASP A 89 4.48 -7.06 15.34
C ASP A 89 4.57 -8.11 14.23
N PHE A 90 4.62 -7.69 12.96
CA PHE A 90 4.62 -8.58 11.81
C PHE A 90 5.91 -8.44 10.98
N ASP A 91 6.46 -9.57 10.54
CA ASP A 91 7.65 -9.57 9.66
C ASP A 91 7.33 -8.96 8.30
N TYR A 92 6.11 -9.19 7.82
CA TYR A 92 5.51 -8.55 6.66
C TYR A 92 4.00 -8.43 6.86
N VAL A 93 3.43 -7.28 6.50
CA VAL A 93 1.99 -7.10 6.36
C VAL A 93 1.72 -5.99 5.34
N ARG A 94 0.69 -6.19 4.51
CA ARG A 94 0.14 -5.11 3.70
C ARG A 94 -1.00 -4.43 4.46
N VAL A 95 -0.91 -3.13 4.64
CA VAL A 95 -1.93 -2.31 5.32
C VAL A 95 -2.72 -1.54 4.28
N ASP A 96 -4.00 -1.90 4.11
CA ASP A 96 -4.90 -1.25 3.17
C ASP A 96 -5.60 -0.06 3.84
N LEU A 97 -5.39 1.14 3.29
CA LEU A 97 -5.94 2.39 3.81
C LEU A 97 -6.76 3.15 2.75
N TYR A 98 -7.66 4.00 3.24
CA TYR A 98 -8.46 4.96 2.46
C TYR A 98 -8.29 6.37 3.06
N GLN A 99 -8.53 7.41 2.25
CA GLN A 99 -8.73 8.77 2.75
C GLN A 99 -10.09 9.35 2.38
N ASP A 100 -10.61 10.18 3.27
CA ASP A 100 -11.65 11.17 2.99
C ASP A 100 -11.19 12.52 3.54
N GLY A 101 -10.73 13.40 2.65
CA GLY A 101 -10.00 14.60 3.02
C GLY A 101 -8.74 14.27 3.83
N ALA A 102 -8.69 14.74 5.09
CA ALA A 102 -7.58 14.46 6.01
C ALA A 102 -7.81 13.23 6.91
N ARG A 103 -8.97 12.56 6.81
CA ARG A 103 -9.29 11.38 7.62
C ARG A 103 -8.72 10.14 6.96
N VAL A 104 -8.11 9.26 7.77
CA VAL A 104 -7.59 7.96 7.35
C VAL A 104 -8.48 6.86 7.89
N TYR A 105 -8.83 5.90 7.05
CA TYR A 105 -9.60 4.72 7.43
C TYR A 105 -8.79 3.45 7.15
N VAL A 106 -8.84 2.51 8.09
CA VAL A 106 -8.23 1.18 7.94
C VAL A 106 -9.22 0.26 7.25
N GLY A 107 -8.78 -0.39 6.19
CA GLY A 107 -9.54 -1.40 5.45
C GLY A 107 -9.24 -2.80 5.91
N GLU A 108 -8.04 -3.28 5.59
CA GLU A 108 -7.62 -4.66 5.77
C GLU A 108 -6.13 -4.75 6.14
N LEU A 109 -5.77 -5.78 6.88
CA LEU A 109 -4.40 -6.26 7.01
C LEU A 109 -4.26 -7.56 6.22
N THR A 110 -3.44 -7.56 5.18
CA THR A 110 -3.24 -8.73 4.31
C THR A 110 -1.82 -9.27 4.46
N PHE A 111 -1.70 -10.52 4.92
CA PHE A 111 -0.41 -11.19 5.13
C PHE A 111 0.10 -11.92 3.88
N THR A 112 -0.83 -12.32 3.00
CA THR A 112 -0.52 -13.05 1.75
C THR A 112 -1.25 -12.43 0.56
N PRO A 113 -0.86 -11.23 0.07
CA PRO A 113 -1.44 -10.63 -1.12
C PRO A 113 -1.43 -11.58 -2.32
N GLY A 114 -2.55 -11.65 -3.04
CA GLY A 114 -2.75 -12.56 -4.17
C GLY A 114 -2.49 -14.04 -3.86
N GLY A 115 -2.64 -14.45 -2.59
CA GLY A 115 -2.34 -15.81 -2.15
C GLY A 115 -0.85 -16.15 -2.14
N GLY A 116 0.04 -15.15 -2.21
CA GLY A 116 1.50 -15.33 -2.24
C GLY A 116 2.07 -15.69 -3.61
N ASN A 117 1.28 -15.58 -4.69
CA ASN A 117 1.68 -15.99 -6.04
C ASN A 117 1.87 -14.80 -7.01
N GLU A 118 1.75 -13.56 -6.55
CA GLU A 118 1.98 -12.38 -7.39
C GLU A 118 3.50 -12.22 -7.62
N ALA A 119 3.94 -12.39 -8.87
CA ALA A 119 5.33 -12.17 -9.26
C ALA A 119 5.62 -10.66 -9.39
N LEU A 120 6.81 -10.24 -8.95
CA LEU A 120 7.29 -8.88 -9.18
C LEU A 120 8.08 -8.79 -10.48
N ASN A 121 7.89 -7.69 -11.19
CA ASN A 121 8.62 -7.36 -12.40
C ASN A 121 9.41 -6.05 -12.22
N PRO A 122 10.75 -6.06 -12.37
CA PRO A 122 11.59 -7.22 -12.67
C PRO A 122 11.84 -8.13 -11.45
N HIS A 123 11.99 -9.44 -11.70
CA HIS A 123 12.13 -10.51 -10.68
C HIS A 123 13.26 -10.28 -9.65
N LYS A 124 14.23 -9.41 -9.92
CA LYS A 124 15.24 -9.03 -8.91
C LYS A 124 14.61 -8.42 -7.64
N TRP A 125 13.40 -7.86 -7.76
CA TRP A 125 12.69 -7.25 -6.64
C TRP A 125 12.08 -8.24 -5.68
N ASP A 126 11.70 -9.45 -6.10
CA ASP A 126 11.31 -10.54 -5.20
C ASP A 126 12.39 -10.79 -4.15
N LYS A 127 13.64 -10.91 -4.60
CA LYS A 127 14.77 -11.12 -3.69
C LYS A 127 15.04 -9.89 -2.81
N LYS A 128 14.94 -8.68 -3.38
CA LYS A 128 15.18 -7.43 -2.63
C LYS A 128 14.16 -7.26 -1.50
N LEU A 129 12.87 -7.35 -1.79
CA LEU A 129 11.82 -7.22 -0.77
C LEU A 129 11.83 -8.41 0.20
N GLY A 130 12.05 -9.63 -0.30
CA GLY A 130 12.17 -10.82 0.56
C GLY A 130 13.31 -10.73 1.56
N SER A 131 14.39 -9.99 1.27
CA SER A 131 15.49 -9.77 2.22
C SER A 131 15.13 -8.88 3.41
N LEU A 132 14.01 -8.13 3.31
CA LEU A 132 13.50 -7.29 4.40
C LEU A 132 12.66 -8.08 5.41
N TRP A 133 12.27 -9.31 5.08
CA TRP A 133 11.57 -10.20 6.01
C TRP A 133 12.52 -10.63 7.12
N ASN A 134 12.09 -10.49 8.37
CA ASN A 134 12.84 -11.05 9.49
C ASN A 134 12.48 -12.53 9.69
N GLN A 135 13.08 -13.42 8.91
CA GLN A 135 12.81 -14.87 9.00
C GLN A 135 13.29 -15.51 10.33
N HIS A 136 13.96 -14.76 11.20
CA HIS A 136 14.38 -15.21 12.53
C HIS A 136 13.36 -14.79 13.58
N THR A 137 12.35 -15.64 13.77
CA THR A 137 11.34 -15.55 14.83
C THR A 137 11.93 -15.13 16.17
N LYS A 138 11.36 -14.08 16.79
CA LYS A 138 11.64 -13.64 18.18
C LYS A 138 11.55 -14.78 19.21
N ILE A 139 10.87 -15.87 18.87
CA ILE A 139 10.75 -17.11 19.67
C ILE A 139 12.10 -17.77 19.98
N GLN A 140 13.08 -17.74 19.06
CA GLN A 140 14.40 -18.35 19.33
C GLN A 140 15.21 -17.57 20.37
N LYS A 141 15.04 -16.25 20.48
CA LYS A 141 15.83 -15.42 21.41
C LYS A 141 15.41 -15.52 22.87
N GLN A 142 14.19 -16.01 23.16
CA GLN A 142 13.76 -16.29 24.54
C GLN A 142 14.08 -17.71 25.00
N ILE A 143 14.17 -18.67 24.08
CA ILE A 143 14.55 -20.05 24.41
C ILE A 143 16.06 -20.19 24.61
N LEU A 144 16.87 -19.40 23.89
CA LEU A 144 18.35 -19.40 24.03
C LEU A 144 18.88 -18.51 25.18
N LYS A 145 18.00 -18.00 26.06
CA LYS A 145 18.35 -17.21 27.26
C LYS A 145 18.03 -17.93 28.58
N ARG A 146 17.77 -19.24 28.53
CA ARG A 146 17.72 -20.13 29.70
C ARG A 146 18.89 -21.09 29.61
#